data_AF-A0A177DNF6-F1
#
_entry.id   AF-A0A177DNF6-F1
#
_cell.length_a   1.000
_cell.length_b   1.000
_cell.length_c   1.000
_cell.angle_alpha   90.00
_cell.angle_beta   90.00
_cell.angle_gamma   90.00
#
_symmetry.space_group_name_H-M   'P 1'
#
loop_
_entity.id
_entity.type
_entity.pdbx_description
1 polymer ?
#
loop_
_entity_poly.entity_id
_entity_poly.type
_entity_poly.pdbx_seq_one_letter_code
_entity_poly.pdbx_strand_id
1 'polypeptide(L)'
;MTLPPLPQSADKSAICARLGLNEHTHKLLLNEAVFARNALSSNYRSLTEQSRADPSVAEPYRWDEISETAKHSEILKIVRDACAETRPYYDMGRYWTQVNEENWVARWYLWHSFRYR
;
A
#
# COMPACT_ATOMS: atom_id res chain seq x y z
N MET A 1 -1.18 15.79 -13.00
CA MET A 1 -0.03 16.32 -12.23
C MET A 1 0.24 15.36 -11.10
N THR A 2 1.49 15.00 -10.85
CA THR A 2 1.88 14.13 -9.74
C THR A 2 2.16 14.97 -8.51
N LEU A 3 1.81 14.45 -7.33
CA LEU A 3 2.00 15.10 -6.04
C LEU A 3 3.23 14.51 -5.35
N PRO A 4 4.00 15.31 -4.61
CA PRO A 4 5.14 14.80 -3.86
C PRO A 4 4.67 13.84 -2.75
N PRO A 5 5.50 12.85 -2.40
CA PRO A 5 5.13 11.81 -1.45
C PRO A 5 4.82 12.38 -0.07
N LEU A 6 3.69 11.94 0.48
CA LEU A 6 3.32 12.19 1.87
C LEU A 6 4.08 11.20 2.77
N PRO A 7 4.61 11.62 3.93
CA PRO A 7 5.18 10.68 4.88
C PRO A 7 4.13 9.65 5.34
N GLN A 8 4.56 8.40 5.53
CA GLN A 8 3.67 7.31 5.99
C GLN A 8 3.05 7.61 7.37
N SER A 9 3.76 8.38 8.21
CA SER A 9 3.28 8.83 9.51
C SER A 9 2.14 9.87 9.46
N ALA A 10 1.83 10.43 8.29
CA ALA A 10 0.74 11.38 8.19
C ALA A 10 -0.62 10.70 8.39
N ASP A 11 -1.56 11.44 8.96
CA ASP A 11 -2.89 10.96 9.29
C ASP A 11 -3.85 10.98 8.09
N LYS A 12 -5.00 10.30 8.25
CA LYS A 12 -6.10 10.28 7.27
C LYS A 12 -6.50 11.69 6.81
N SER A 13 -6.57 12.67 7.72
CA SER A 13 -6.95 14.05 7.37
C SER A 13 -5.97 14.69 6.40
N ALA A 14 -4.66 14.43 6.55
CA ALA A 14 -3.63 14.98 5.70
C ALA A 14 -3.73 14.43 4.27
N ILE A 15 -3.88 13.10 4.11
CA ILE A 15 -4.03 12.50 2.77
C ILE A 15 -5.35 12.91 2.11
N CYS A 16 -6.45 12.97 2.86
CA CYS A 16 -7.74 13.40 2.33
C CYS A 16 -7.70 14.87 1.87
N ALA A 17 -7.09 15.76 2.66
CA ALA A 17 -6.92 17.16 2.28
C ALA A 17 -6.00 17.32 1.07
N ARG A 18 -4.92 16.52 0.99
CA ARG A 18 -3.95 16.55 -0.11
C ARG A 18 -4.55 16.12 -1.44
N LEU A 19 -5.34 15.04 -1.42
CA LEU A 19 -5.93 14.43 -2.60
C LEU A 19 -7.34 14.95 -2.91
N GLY A 20 -7.94 15.74 -2.02
CA GLY A 20 -9.34 16.17 -2.15
C GLY A 20 -10.32 15.01 -2.06
N LEU A 21 -10.01 14.00 -1.23
CA LEU A 21 -10.83 12.80 -1.10
C LEU A 21 -12.11 13.08 -0.31
N ASN A 22 -13.22 12.56 -0.80
CA ASN A 22 -14.43 12.39 -0.01
C ASN A 22 -14.35 11.09 0.82
N GLU A 23 -15.26 10.90 1.77
CA GLU A 23 -15.27 9.70 2.60
C GLU A 23 -15.52 8.41 1.81
N HIS A 24 -16.29 8.49 0.72
CA HIS A 24 -16.62 7.35 -0.11
C HIS A 24 -15.37 6.80 -0.82
N THR A 25 -14.68 7.64 -1.58
CA THR A 25 -13.44 7.33 -2.29
C THR A 25 -12.34 6.91 -1.31
N HIS A 26 -12.23 7.55 -0.15
CA HIS A 26 -11.28 7.12 0.88
C HIS A 26 -11.55 5.67 1.32
N LYS A 27 -12.82 5.29 1.52
CA LYS A 27 -13.18 3.90 1.85
C LYS A 27 -12.86 2.94 0.70
N LEU A 28 -13.06 3.34 -0.56
CA LEU A 28 -12.68 2.52 -1.72
C LEU A 28 -11.17 2.26 -1.75
N LEU A 29 -10.34 3.31 -1.65
CA LEU A 29 -8.88 3.21 -1.60
C LEU A 29 -8.40 2.34 -0.44
N LEU A 30 -9.03 2.50 0.74
CA LEU A 30 -8.71 1.68 1.90
C LEU A 30 -9.10 0.22 1.67
N ASN A 31 -10.24 -0.05 1.04
CA ASN A 31 -10.69 -1.41 0.76
C ASN A 31 -9.76 -2.14 -0.22
N GLU A 32 -9.33 -1.46 -1.29
CA GLU A 32 -8.33 -1.97 -2.24
C GLU A 32 -7.01 -2.32 -1.53
N ALA A 33 -6.56 -1.46 -0.61
CA ALA A 33 -5.37 -1.72 0.20
C ALA A 33 -5.54 -2.86 1.21
N VAL A 34 -6.71 -3.00 1.84
CA VAL A 34 -7.03 -4.13 2.73
C VAL A 34 -7.00 -5.45 1.97
N PHE A 35 -7.46 -5.47 0.72
CA PHE A 35 -7.39 -6.66 -0.12
C PHE A 35 -5.94 -7.06 -0.39
N ALA A 36 -5.10 -6.11 -0.78
CA ALA A 36 -3.67 -6.34 -0.97
C ALA A 36 -2.95 -6.76 0.33
N ARG A 37 -3.31 -6.16 1.46
CA ARG A 37 -2.82 -6.58 2.78
C ARG A 37 -3.16 -8.04 3.07
N ASN A 38 -4.41 -8.45 2.86
CA ASN A 38 -4.82 -9.83 3.09
C ASN A 38 -4.05 -10.80 2.18
N ALA A 39 -3.84 -10.42 0.91
CA ALA A 39 -3.01 -11.18 -0.01
C ALA A 39 -1.55 -11.29 0.46
N LEU A 40 -0.97 -10.20 0.99
CA LEU A 40 0.39 -10.21 1.54
C LEU A 40 0.50 -11.04 2.82
N SER A 41 -0.45 -10.88 3.75
CA SER A 41 -0.40 -11.48 5.07
C SER A 41 -0.63 -12.99 5.07
N SER A 42 -1.16 -13.54 3.98
CA SER A 42 -1.38 -14.98 3.79
C SER A 42 -0.45 -15.60 2.74
N ASN A 43 0.45 -14.82 2.14
CA ASN A 43 1.36 -15.32 1.10
C ASN A 43 2.77 -15.52 1.65
N TYR A 44 3.16 -16.78 1.85
CA TYR A 44 4.49 -17.16 2.31
C TYR A 44 5.63 -16.63 1.42
N ARG A 45 5.40 -16.46 0.11
CA ARG A 45 6.42 -15.92 -0.80
C ARG A 45 6.69 -14.43 -0.62
N SER A 46 5.78 -13.71 0.02
CA SER A 46 5.92 -12.28 0.27
C SER A 46 6.89 -11.96 1.42
N LEU A 47 7.13 -12.95 2.28
CA LEU A 47 8.04 -12.84 3.42
C LEU A 47 9.50 -12.64 3.01
N THR A 48 10.25 -11.95 3.87
CA THR A 48 11.71 -11.92 3.76
C THR A 48 12.32 -13.32 3.91
N GLU A 49 13.52 -13.53 3.41
CA GLU A 49 14.22 -14.81 3.59
C GLU A 49 14.41 -15.17 5.07
N GLN A 50 14.68 -14.16 5.91
CA GLN A 50 14.81 -14.33 7.36
C GLN A 50 13.49 -14.76 7.99
N SER A 51 12.39 -14.06 7.71
CA SER A 51 11.06 -14.41 8.24
C SER A 51 10.56 -15.75 7.72
N ARG A 52 10.97 -16.17 6.51
CA ARG A 52 10.66 -17.51 5.97
C ARG A 52 11.40 -18.64 6.66
N ALA A 53 12.62 -18.36 7.12
CA ALA A 53 13.45 -19.32 7.84
C ALA A 53 13.09 -19.42 9.33
N ASP A 54 12.32 -18.45 9.85
CA ASP A 54 11.90 -18.41 11.24
C ASP A 54 10.60 -19.21 11.46
N PRO A 55 10.64 -20.31 12.26
CA PRO A 55 9.46 -21.12 12.54
C PRO A 55 8.44 -20.42 13.46
N SER A 56 8.79 -19.28 14.08
CA SER A 56 7.89 -18.49 14.93
C SER A 56 6.99 -17.53 14.13
N VAL A 57 7.30 -17.30 12.85
CA VAL A 57 6.50 -16.45 11.96
C VAL A 57 5.25 -17.20 11.54
N ALA A 58 4.15 -16.88 12.23
CA ALA A 58 2.83 -17.39 11.93
C ALA A 58 2.00 -16.33 11.20
N GLU A 59 1.11 -16.79 10.32
CA GLU A 59 0.14 -15.89 9.72
C GLU A 59 -0.83 -15.35 10.79
N PRO A 60 -1.30 -14.09 10.65
CA PRO A 60 -1.02 -13.18 9.55
C PRO A 60 0.29 -12.38 9.72
N TYR A 61 1.08 -12.35 8.64
CA TYR A 61 2.40 -11.70 8.65
C TYR A 61 2.32 -10.19 8.89
N ARG A 62 3.32 -9.66 9.60
CA ARG A 62 3.48 -8.24 9.93
C ARG A 62 4.18 -7.50 8.79
N TRP A 63 3.99 -6.18 8.74
CA TRP A 63 4.63 -5.34 7.73
C TRP A 63 6.16 -5.51 7.69
N ASP A 64 6.81 -5.62 8.85
CA ASP A 64 8.27 -5.77 8.98
C ASP A 64 8.79 -7.14 8.51
N GLU A 65 7.93 -8.17 8.48
CA GLU A 65 8.27 -9.53 8.05
C GLU A 65 8.18 -9.70 6.52
N ILE A 66 7.46 -8.78 5.86
CA ILE A 66 7.23 -8.79 4.42
C ILE A 66 8.39 -8.09 3.71
N SER A 67 8.89 -8.68 2.63
CA SER A 67 9.95 -8.11 1.80
C SER A 67 9.52 -6.83 1.08
N GLU A 68 10.45 -5.88 0.91
CA GLU A 68 10.18 -4.65 0.15
C GLU A 68 9.78 -4.94 -1.31
N THR A 69 10.34 -5.99 -1.91
CA THR A 69 9.95 -6.43 -3.27
C THR A 69 8.49 -6.87 -3.32
N ALA A 70 8.01 -7.64 -2.33
CA ALA A 70 6.61 -8.05 -2.29
C ALA A 70 5.67 -6.87 -2.03
N LYS A 71 6.03 -5.97 -1.11
CA LYS A 71 5.28 -4.72 -0.88
C LYS A 71 5.18 -3.90 -2.17
N HIS A 72 6.30 -3.70 -2.85
CA HIS A 72 6.35 -2.96 -4.10
C HIS A 72 5.51 -3.60 -5.21
N SER A 73 5.60 -4.93 -5.36
CA SER A 73 4.77 -5.65 -6.33
C SER A 73 3.27 -5.50 -6.06
N GLU A 74 2.85 -5.54 -4.79
CA GLU A 74 1.44 -5.36 -4.43
C GLU A 74 1.00 -3.90 -4.56
N ILE A 75 1.87 -2.92 -4.29
CA ILE A 75 1.60 -1.51 -4.57
C ILE A 75 1.28 -1.30 -6.05
N LEU A 76 2.10 -1.83 -6.96
CA LEU A 76 1.86 -1.72 -8.40
C LEU A 76 0.58 -2.45 -8.83
N LYS A 77 0.28 -3.58 -8.19
CA LYS A 77 -0.94 -4.35 -8.44
C LYS A 77 -2.20 -3.61 -8.01
N ILE A 78 -2.20 -2.95 -6.84
CA ILE A 78 -3.30 -2.08 -6.41
C ILE A 78 -3.56 -1.01 -7.47
N VAL A 79 -2.53 -0.31 -7.94
CA VAL A 79 -2.68 0.76 -8.95
C VAL A 79 -3.20 0.21 -10.27
N ARG A 80 -2.73 -0.97 -10.68
CA ARG A 80 -3.16 -1.63 -11.92
C ARG A 80 -4.63 -2.03 -11.86
N ASP A 81 -5.04 -2.66 -10.75
CA ASP A 81 -6.36 -3.24 -10.53
C ASP A 81 -7.37 -2.21 -9.96
N ALA A 82 -6.92 -0.98 -9.68
CA ALA A 82 -7.73 0.13 -9.18
C ALA A 82 -8.95 0.41 -10.07
N CYS A 83 -10.09 0.66 -9.44
CA CYS A 83 -11.31 1.01 -10.13
C CYS A 83 -11.22 2.42 -10.78
N ALA A 84 -12.15 2.72 -11.69
CA ALA A 84 -12.17 4.00 -12.40
C ALA A 84 -12.27 5.22 -11.46
N GLU A 85 -12.86 5.05 -10.27
CA GLU A 85 -12.99 6.11 -9.27
C GLU A 85 -11.70 6.34 -8.47
N THR A 86 -10.95 5.29 -8.14
CA THR A 86 -9.73 5.38 -7.32
C THR A 86 -8.48 5.66 -8.14
N ARG A 87 -8.47 5.23 -9.40
CA ARG A 87 -7.34 5.37 -10.33
C ARG A 87 -6.77 6.79 -10.45
N PRO A 88 -7.58 7.86 -10.58
CA PRO A 88 -7.05 9.23 -10.68
C PRO A 88 -6.19 9.62 -9.47
N TYR A 89 -6.52 9.13 -8.27
CA TYR A 89 -5.78 9.42 -7.04
C TYR A 89 -4.46 8.68 -6.98
N TYR A 90 -4.42 7.44 -7.48
CA TYR A 90 -3.16 6.73 -7.66
C TYR A 90 -2.29 7.40 -8.73
N ASP A 91 -2.86 7.89 -9.82
CA ASP A 91 -2.10 8.62 -10.83
C ASP A 91 -1.47 9.91 -10.27
N MET A 92 -2.14 10.60 -9.33
CA MET A 92 -1.54 11.71 -8.58
C MET A 92 -0.38 11.24 -7.67
N GLY A 93 -0.48 10.03 -7.12
CA GLY A 93 0.50 9.41 -6.24
C GLY A 93 1.73 8.83 -6.93
N ARG A 94 1.73 8.80 -8.27
CA ARG A 94 2.74 8.14 -9.10
C ARG A 94 4.03 8.96 -9.13
N TYR A 95 5.17 8.32 -8.90
CA TYR A 95 6.48 8.92 -9.08
C TYR A 95 7.47 7.88 -9.58
N TRP A 96 8.55 8.34 -10.21
CA TRP A 96 9.61 7.48 -10.71
C TRP A 96 10.84 7.64 -9.85
N THR A 97 11.36 6.52 -9.36
CA THR A 97 12.73 6.46 -8.81
C THR A 97 13.72 6.21 -9.95
N GLN A 98 15.01 6.19 -9.65
CA GLN A 98 16.04 5.84 -10.64
C GLN A 98 15.90 4.41 -11.18
N VAL A 99 15.16 3.55 -10.48
CA VAL A 99 15.09 2.11 -10.77
C VAL A 99 13.68 1.67 -11.13
N ASN A 100 12.66 2.14 -10.40
CA ASN A 100 11.28 1.65 -10.54
C ASN A 100 10.23 2.76 -10.44
N GLU A 101 9.07 2.51 -11.04
CA GLU A 101 7.84 3.25 -10.79
C GLU A 101 7.35 2.97 -9.37
N GLU A 102 7.04 4.01 -8.60
CA GLU A 102 6.46 3.90 -7.28
C GLU A 102 5.15 4.68 -7.16
N ASN A 103 4.37 4.32 -6.15
CA ASN A 103 3.12 5.00 -5.86
C ASN A 103 2.98 5.25 -4.36
N TRP A 104 3.13 6.50 -3.93
CA TRP A 104 3.11 6.82 -2.51
C TRP A 104 1.70 6.74 -1.92
N VAL A 105 0.65 6.95 -2.73
CA VAL A 105 -0.75 6.86 -2.28
C VAL A 105 -1.07 5.41 -1.95
N ALA A 106 -0.82 4.48 -2.88
CA ALA A 106 -1.02 3.05 -2.64
C ALA A 106 -0.14 2.54 -1.49
N ARG A 107 1.12 2.97 -1.42
CA ARG A 107 2.03 2.63 -0.31
C ARG A 107 1.50 3.11 1.06
N TRP A 108 0.97 4.32 1.12
CA TRP A 108 0.41 4.90 2.35
C TRP A 108 -0.81 4.11 2.82
N TYR A 109 -1.77 3.83 1.93
CA TYR A 109 -2.98 3.07 2.29
C TYR A 109 -2.65 1.64 2.70
N LEU A 110 -1.74 0.99 1.98
CA LEU A 110 -1.29 -0.36 2.32
C LEU A 110 -0.66 -0.39 3.72
N TRP A 111 0.26 0.52 4.02
CA TRP A 111 0.87 0.60 5.35
C TRP A 111 -0.14 0.90 6.46
N HIS A 112 -1.06 1.84 6.25
CA HIS A 112 -2.13 2.16 7.21
C HIS A 112 -3.04 0.95 7.48
N SER A 113 -3.33 0.14 6.45
CA SER A 113 -4.15 -1.07 6.61
C SER A 113 -3.50 -2.14 7.50
N PHE A 114 -2.15 -2.17 7.59
CA PHE A 114 -1.42 -3.04 8.51
C PHE A 114 -1.40 -2.49 9.94
N ARG A 115 -1.36 -1.16 10.08
CA ARG A 115 -1.24 -0.49 11.38
C ARG A 115 -2.57 -0.44 12.16
N TYR A 116 -3.68 -0.20 11.48
CA TYR A 116 -5.01 -0.07 12.11
C TYR A 116 -5.86 -1.33 11.93
N ARG A 117 -5.36 -2.45 12.44
CA ARG A 117 -6.09 -3.73 12.48
C ARG A 117 -7.23 -3.73 13.48
#